data_AF-A0AAX4FVI9-F1
#
_entry.id   AF-A0AAX4FVI9-F1
#
_cell.length_a   1.000
_cell.length_b   1.000
_cell.length_c   1.000
_cell.angle_alpha   90.00
_cell.angle_beta   90.00
_cell.angle_gamma   90.00
#
_symmetry.space_group_name_H-M   'P 1'
#
loop_
_entity.id
_entity.type
_entity.pdbx_description
1 polymer ?
#
loop_
_entity_poly.entity_id
_entity_poly.type
_entity_poly.pdbx_seq_one_letter_code
_entity_poly.pdbx_strand_id
1 'polypeptide(L)'
;MKMPSKFKTYCPFCRSHQIHEVVKVKRGKVRHFNWIDRQKARRSTVGNMGKFSKVPGGDKPTKRTNVKYRCTVCGKSHLRPGVRIGKFELTE
;
A
#
# COMPACT_ATOMS: atom_id res chain seq x y z
N MET A 1 -17.41 -3.50 -5.97
CA MET A 1 -16.91 -3.75 -7.35
C MET A 1 -16.13 -5.05 -7.32
N LYS A 2 -16.39 -5.91 -8.32
CA LYS A 2 -15.71 -7.19 -8.52
C LYS A 2 -14.53 -6.99 -9.46
N MET A 3 -13.37 -7.54 -9.13
CA MET A 3 -12.17 -7.50 -9.95
C MET A 3 -11.62 -8.92 -10.15
N PRO A 4 -11.26 -9.33 -11.37
CA PRO A 4 -10.70 -10.66 -11.59
C PRO A 4 -9.37 -10.84 -10.84
N SER A 5 -9.16 -12.04 -10.32
CA SER A 5 -7.96 -12.41 -9.57
C SER A 5 -6.74 -12.51 -10.49
N LYS A 6 -6.95 -12.93 -11.75
CA LYS A 6 -5.91 -13.02 -12.79
C LYS A 6 -6.39 -12.36 -14.08
N PHE A 7 -5.54 -11.57 -14.72
CA PHE A 7 -5.82 -11.03 -16.06
C PHE A 7 -4.54 -10.69 -16.82
N LYS A 8 -4.62 -10.60 -18.16
CA LYS A 8 -3.48 -10.26 -19.01
C LYS A 8 -3.25 -8.75 -19.02
N THR A 9 -2.04 -8.31 -18.71
CA THR A 9 -1.67 -6.89 -18.76
C THR A 9 -0.18 -6.70 -18.96
N TYR A 10 0.22 -5.46 -19.27
CA TYR A 10 1.62 -5.13 -19.50
C TYR A 10 2.47 -5.31 -18.23
N CYS A 11 3.57 -6.05 -18.35
CA CYS A 11 4.59 -6.16 -17.32
C CYS A 11 5.73 -5.17 -17.61
N PRO A 12 6.03 -4.20 -16.72
CA PRO A 12 7.14 -3.28 -16.94
C PRO A 12 8.52 -3.96 -16.85
N PHE A 13 8.60 -5.13 -16.21
CA PHE A 13 9.85 -5.88 -16.05
C PHE A 13 10.14 -6.80 -17.24
N CYS A 14 9.13 -7.52 -17.74
CA CYS A 14 9.28 -8.40 -18.90
C CYS A 14 9.09 -7.67 -20.24
N ARG A 15 8.65 -6.40 -20.20
CA ARG A 15 8.35 -5.56 -21.38
C ARG A 15 7.37 -6.20 -22.37
N SER A 16 6.48 -7.06 -21.86
CA SER A 16 5.50 -7.81 -22.64
C SER A 16 4.20 -7.98 -21.86
N HIS A 17 3.11 -8.30 -22.57
CA HIS A 17 1.81 -8.57 -21.96
C HIS A 17 1.76 -9.99 -21.40
N GLN A 18 1.68 -10.10 -20.08
CA GLN A 18 1.68 -11.37 -19.35
C GLN A 18 0.47 -11.46 -18.43
N ILE A 19 0.16 -12.66 -17.97
CA ILE A 19 -0.86 -12.87 -16.95
C ILE A 19 -0.32 -12.31 -15.62
N HIS A 20 -1.13 -11.48 -14.97
CA HIS A 20 -0.83 -10.92 -13.67
C HIS A 20 -1.89 -11.34 -12.67
N GLU A 21 -1.44 -11.62 -11.46
CA GLU A 21 -2.27 -11.86 -10.28
C GLU A 21 -2.46 -10.57 -9.49
N VAL A 22 -3.69 -10.32 -9.05
CA VAL A 22 -4.07 -9.14 -8.26
C VAL A 22 -4.04 -9.48 -6.77
N VAL A 23 -3.12 -8.84 -6.04
CA VAL A 23 -2.95 -9.06 -4.61
C VAL A 23 -3.26 -7.79 -3.83
N LYS A 24 -4.19 -7.87 -2.87
CA LYS A 24 -4.45 -6.77 -1.94
C LYS A 24 -3.25 -6.56 -1.00
N VAL A 25 -2.75 -5.33 -0.94
CA VAL A 25 -1.56 -5.03 -0.13
C VAL A 25 -1.92 -5.05 1.36
N LYS A 26 -1.27 -5.95 2.12
CA LYS A 26 -1.30 -5.96 3.58
C LYS A 26 -0.19 -5.04 4.13
N ARG A 27 -0.47 -4.35 5.23
CA ARG A 27 0.53 -3.54 5.93
C ARG A 27 1.55 -4.48 6.60
N GLY A 28 2.84 -4.23 6.36
CA GLY A 28 3.93 -4.96 7.03
C GLY A 28 4.14 -4.52 8.48
N LYS A 29 4.80 -5.37 9.28
CA LYS A 29 5.18 -5.06 10.66
C LYS A 29 6.16 -3.88 10.70
N VAL A 30 5.89 -2.92 11.59
CA VAL A 30 6.78 -1.78 11.83
C VAL A 30 7.96 -2.24 12.70
N ARG A 31 9.19 -1.87 12.33
CA ARG A 31 10.42 -2.28 13.01
C ARG A 31 10.96 -1.26 14.02
N HIS A 32 10.37 -0.06 14.10
CA HIS A 32 10.74 1.05 15.02
C HIS A 32 12.20 1.52 15.01
N PHE A 33 13.03 1.04 14.08
CA PHE A 33 14.40 1.51 13.85
C PHE A 33 14.48 2.63 12.81
N ASN A 34 13.36 3.25 12.45
CA ASN A 34 13.40 4.36 11.49
C ASN A 34 13.92 5.62 12.19
N TRP A 35 14.48 6.53 11.40
CA TRP A 35 14.99 7.80 11.93
C TRP A 35 13.91 8.60 12.68
N ILE A 36 12.65 8.53 12.23
CA ILE A 36 11.53 9.22 12.88
C ILE A 36 11.26 8.71 14.31
N ASP A 37 11.41 7.41 14.54
CA ASP A 37 11.24 6.80 15.86
C ASP A 37 12.34 7.29 16.80
N ARG A 38 13.60 7.31 16.32
CA ARG A 38 14.74 7.87 17.06
C ARG A 38 14.57 9.36 17.35
N GLN A 39 14.07 10.13 16.37
CA GLN A 39 13.83 11.56 16.53
C GLN A 39 12.78 11.83 17.61
N LYS A 40 11.73 11.00 17.69
CA LYS A 40 10.71 11.08 18.75
C LYS A 40 11.32 10.77 20.12
N ALA A 41 12.14 9.73 20.21
CA ALA A 41 12.78 9.32 21.46
C ALA A 41 13.78 10.36 22.01
N ARG A 42 14.47 11.11 21.14
CA ARG A 42 15.41 12.17 21.55
C ARG A 42 14.75 13.48 21.99
N ARG A 43 13.45 13.66 21.76
CA ARG A 43 12.76 14.90 22.15
C ARG A 43 12.53 14.91 23.66
N SER A 44 12.58 16.11 24.24
CA SER A 44 12.19 16.32 25.65
C SER A 44 10.76 15.83 25.90
N THR A 45 10.57 15.20 27.05
CA THR A 45 9.29 14.68 27.53
C THR A 45 8.48 15.73 28.31
N VAL A 46 9.09 16.87 28.66
CA VAL A 46 8.44 17.94 29.41
C VAL A 46 7.83 18.96 28.45
N GLY A 47 6.54 19.22 28.60
CA GLY A 47 5.78 20.16 27.77
C GLY A 47 5.42 19.61 26.39
N ASN A 48 5.19 20.51 25.43
CA ASN A 48 4.72 20.16 24.09
C ASN A 48 5.87 19.60 23.22
N MET A 49 5.67 18.42 22.61
CA MET A 49 6.65 17.77 21.72
C MET A 49 6.52 18.19 20.24
N GLY A 50 5.80 19.28 19.97
CA GLY A 50 5.52 19.83 18.65
C GLY A 50 4.78 18.82 17.75
N LYS A 51 5.40 18.46 16.62
CA LYS A 51 4.80 17.52 15.66
C LYS A 51 4.47 16.14 16.27
N PHE A 52 5.15 15.74 17.34
CA PHE A 52 4.92 14.44 17.99
C PHE A 52 3.74 14.44 18.98
N SER A 53 3.22 15.62 19.33
CA SER A 53 1.99 15.78 20.10
C SER A 53 0.74 15.84 19.21
N LYS A 54 0.89 15.81 17.88
CA LYS A 54 -0.24 15.79 16.95
C LYS A 54 -0.90 14.42 16.92
N VAL A 55 -2.22 14.39 17.08
CA VAL A 55 -3.03 13.17 16.94
C VAL A 55 -3.31 12.88 15.45
N PRO A 56 -3.29 11.60 15.00
CA PRO A 56 -3.67 11.25 13.64
C PRO A 56 -5.10 11.70 13.32
N GLY A 57 -5.29 12.32 12.14
CA GLY A 57 -6.59 12.82 11.69
C GLY A 57 -7.52 11.75 11.12
N GLY A 58 -8.74 12.16 10.80
CA GLY A 58 -9.85 11.28 10.42
C GLY A 58 -9.78 10.66 9.01
N ASP A 59 -10.86 9.95 8.66
CA ASP A 59 -10.93 9.11 7.47
C ASP A 59 -11.79 9.71 6.36
N LYS A 60 -11.27 9.70 5.12
CA LYS A 60 -12.08 9.96 3.92
C LYS A 60 -13.23 8.96 3.76
N PRO A 61 -14.40 9.39 3.22
CA PRO A 61 -15.56 8.51 3.01
C PRO A 61 -15.27 7.25 2.20
N THR A 62 -14.40 7.36 1.17
CA THR A 62 -13.91 6.21 0.40
C THR A 62 -12.40 6.27 0.24
N LYS A 63 -11.77 5.10 0.34
CA LYS A 63 -10.33 4.92 0.16
C LYS A 63 -10.01 4.52 -1.28
N ARG A 64 -8.79 4.83 -1.72
CA ARG A 64 -8.26 4.29 -2.97
C ARG A 64 -7.81 2.86 -2.76
N THR A 65 -8.06 1.99 -3.74
CA THR A 65 -7.60 0.60 -3.72
C THR A 65 -6.09 0.54 -3.84
N ASN A 66 -5.46 -0.19 -2.91
CA ASN A 66 -4.02 -0.46 -2.95
C ASN A 66 -3.81 -1.94 -3.30
N VAL A 67 -3.55 -2.20 -4.57
CA VAL A 67 -3.34 -3.54 -5.14
C VAL A 67 -1.96 -3.64 -5.78
N LYS A 68 -1.34 -4.81 -5.65
CA LYS A 68 -0.11 -5.18 -6.37
C LYS A 68 -0.48 -6.10 -7.52
N TYR A 69 0.13 -5.85 -8.68
CA TYR A 69 0.03 -6.73 -9.84
C TYR A 69 1.30 -7.56 -9.91
N ARG A 70 1.19 -8.84 -9.56
CA ARG A 70 2.31 -9.79 -9.59
C ARG A 70 2.32 -10.50 -10.95
N CYS A 71 3.42 -10.38 -11.70
CA CYS A 71 3.58 -11.11 -12.95
C CYS A 71 3.79 -12.60 -12.65
N THR A 72 3.07 -13.49 -13.33
CA THR A 72 3.22 -14.94 -13.15
C THR A 72 4.55 -15.46 -13.71
N VAL A 73 5.12 -14.79 -14.73
CA VAL A 73 6.34 -15.22 -15.41
C VAL A 73 7.60 -14.85 -14.61
N CYS A 74 7.76 -13.58 -14.24
CA CYS A 74 8.98 -13.12 -13.54
C CYS A 74 8.84 -13.01 -12.03
N GLY A 75 7.64 -13.21 -11.48
CA GLY A 75 7.35 -13.09 -10.04
C GLY A 75 7.43 -11.67 -9.47
N LYS A 76 7.93 -10.69 -10.24
CA LYS A 76 8.03 -9.29 -9.82
C LYS A 76 6.66 -8.65 -9.80
N SER A 77 6.45 -7.76 -8.84
CA SER A 77 5.20 -7.01 -8.68
C SER A 77 5.37 -5.54 -9.00
N HIS A 78 4.38 -4.93 -9.64
CA HIS A 78 4.32 -3.48 -9.85
C HIS A 78 3.03 -2.89 -9.27
N LEU A 79 3.05 -1.58 -9.02
CA LEU A 79 1.91 -0.81 -8.51
C LEU A 79 1.31 0.03 -9.64
N ARG A 80 0.01 0.34 -9.52
CA ARG A 80 -0.68 1.29 -10.39
C ARG A 80 -1.46 2.31 -9.56
N PRO A 81 -1.85 3.46 -10.14
CA PRO A 81 -2.74 4.39 -9.49
C PRO A 81 -4.04 3.69 -9.07
N GLY A 82 -4.38 3.80 -7.77
CA GLY A 82 -5.60 3.21 -7.22
C GLY A 82 -6.85 4.06 -7.52
N VAL A 83 -7.98 3.39 -7.70
CA VAL A 83 -9.30 4.02 -7.90
C VAL A 83 -10.06 4.05 -6.57
N ARG A 84 -10.91 5.05 -6.33
CA ARG A 84 -11.76 5.09 -5.12
C ARG A 84 -12.89 4.08 -5.26
N ILE A 85 -12.96 3.14 -4.32
CA ILE A 85 -13.95 2.06 -4.32
C ILE A 85 -14.37 1.83 -2.86
N GLY A 86 -15.68 1.77 -2.59
CA GLY A 86 -16.21 1.48 -1.26
C GLY A 86 -15.93 0.04 -0.81
N LYS A 87 -16.30 -0.94 -1.65
CA LYS A 87 -16.06 -2.37 -1.41
C LYS A 87 -15.32 -2.99 -2.59
N PHE A 88 -14.17 -3.59 -2.31
CA PHE A 88 -13.33 -4.28 -3.29
C PHE A 88 -13.35 -5.77 -3.02
N GLU A 89 -13.87 -6.54 -3.97
CA GLU A 89 -13.97 -8.00 -3.93
C GLU A 89 -13.22 -8.59 -5.11
N LEU A 90 -12.42 -9.63 -4.86
CA LEU A 90 -11.76 -10.39 -5.91
C LEU A 90 -12.68 -11.54 -6.32
N THR A 91 -12.94 -11.65 -7.62
CA THR A 91 -13.58 -12.81 -8.23
C THR A 91 -12.50 -13.68 -8.84
N GLU A 92 -12.59 -14.99 -8.64
CA GLU A 92 -11.66 -15.95 -9.25
C GLU A 92 -11.70 -15.90 -10.79
#